data_AF-A0A2P7YZL3-F1
#
_entry.id   AF-A0A2P7YZL3-F1
#
_cell.length_a   1.000
_cell.length_b   1.000
_cell.length_c   1.000
_cell.angle_alpha   90.00
_cell.angle_beta   90.00
_cell.angle_gamma   90.00
#
_symmetry.space_group_name_H-M   'P 1'
#
loop_
_entity.id
_entity.type
_entity.pdbx_description
1 polymer ?
#
loop_
_entity_poly.entity_id
_entity_poly.type
_entity_poly.pdbx_seq_one_letter_code
_entity_poly.pdbx_strand_id
1 'polypeptide(L)'
;MPNQADLPQKIDNKYLTLIYKKNGSFDKQRKRLLANFKTSQTHSNLLLKLKLMVESKIKADPSILMKNKGKMAALIQGEIISNNSGSNILDIVDKDIQEKIIDSPEFHDSLKVELKDIRRKALGISDEDYAKQLDEEAKAQKEEAERKQREQAEKELAYKNNFKVKQLAAPPRQARPPRFNLPTRERDSYRGRANNGRHTDRYERPGSSQQWSHDDRNGRPSSSHMMY
;
A
#
# COMPACT_ATOMS: atom_id res chain seq x y z
N MET A 1 47.88 21.38 -7.09
CA MET A 1 47.11 20.14 -7.33
C MET A 1 46.18 19.93 -6.14
N PRO A 2 44.89 20.30 -6.20
CA PRO A 2 43.98 20.03 -5.10
C PRO A 2 43.54 18.55 -5.13
N ASN A 3 43.53 17.94 -3.95
CA ASN A 3 43.27 16.52 -3.69
C ASN A 3 41.96 16.00 -4.29
N GLN A 4 42.08 15.01 -5.18
CA GLN A 4 40.99 14.14 -5.67
C GLN A 4 40.65 13.03 -4.65
N ALA A 5 40.24 13.37 -3.42
CA ALA A 5 39.96 12.35 -2.39
C ALA A 5 38.65 12.52 -1.60
N ASP A 6 37.76 13.44 -1.98
CA ASP A 6 36.41 13.52 -1.42
C ASP A 6 35.37 13.42 -2.52
N LEU A 7 35.30 12.24 -3.15
CA LEU A 7 34.10 11.84 -3.91
C LEU A 7 33.08 11.29 -2.91
N PRO A 8 31.80 11.63 -3.08
CA PRO A 8 30.85 11.73 -1.98
C PRO A 8 30.57 10.36 -1.39
N GLN A 9 30.69 10.27 -0.05
CA GLN A 9 30.10 9.18 0.73
C GLN A 9 28.71 8.90 0.16
N LYS A 10 28.51 7.65 -0.28
CA LYS A 10 27.23 7.16 -0.79
C LYS A 10 26.14 7.65 0.15
N ILE A 11 25.36 8.64 -0.31
CA ILE A 11 24.42 9.34 0.56
C ILE A 11 23.41 8.32 1.08
N ASP A 12 23.54 8.00 2.35
CA ASP A 12 22.68 7.03 3.03
C ASP A 12 21.34 7.69 3.39
N ASN A 13 20.28 6.87 3.46
CA ASN A 13 18.95 7.30 3.89
C ASN A 13 18.98 7.93 5.29
N LYS A 14 19.85 7.43 6.17
CA LYS A 14 20.06 7.99 7.52
C LYS A 14 20.64 9.40 7.47
N TYR A 15 21.57 9.65 6.55
CA TYR A 15 22.17 10.96 6.36
C TYR A 15 21.14 11.96 5.82
N LEU A 16 20.36 11.58 4.80
CA LEU A 16 19.27 12.42 4.28
C LEU A 16 18.24 12.75 5.36
N THR A 17 17.86 11.77 6.18
CA THR A 17 16.94 11.97 7.30
C THR A 17 17.49 12.96 8.32
N LEU A 18 18.79 12.87 8.63
CA LEU A 18 19.45 13.77 9.56
C LEU A 18 19.45 15.20 9.05
N ILE A 19 19.84 15.41 7.78
CA ILE A 19 19.86 16.74 7.17
C ILE A 19 18.44 17.30 7.03
N TYR A 20 17.47 16.49 6.62
CA TYR A 20 16.06 16.88 6.53
C TYR A 20 15.49 17.38 7.86
N LYS A 21 15.86 16.73 8.97
CA LYS A 21 15.50 17.18 10.32
C LYS A 21 16.26 18.44 10.73
N LYS A 22 17.58 18.49 10.49
CA LYS A 22 18.46 19.59 10.89
C LYS A 22 18.12 20.90 10.16
N ASN A 23 17.73 20.84 8.90
CA ASN A 23 17.37 21.99 8.08
C ASN A 23 16.01 22.61 8.45
N GLY A 24 15.27 22.00 9.39
CA GLY A 24 13.96 22.50 9.84
C GLY A 24 12.80 22.18 8.89
N SER A 25 13.04 21.53 7.75
CA SER A 25 11.99 21.12 6.81
C SER A 25 10.97 20.18 7.47
N PHE A 26 11.46 19.22 8.28
CA PHE A 26 10.58 18.36 9.09
C PHE A 26 9.63 19.15 9.99
N ASP A 27 10.16 20.13 10.75
CA ASP A 27 9.34 20.91 11.68
C ASP A 27 8.37 21.84 10.94
N LYS A 28 8.79 22.38 9.79
CA LYS A 28 7.92 23.17 8.90
C LYS A 28 6.75 22.34 8.38
N GLN A 29 7.00 21.13 7.89
CA GLN A 29 5.93 20.23 7.44
C GLN A 29 5.02 19.82 8.59
N ARG A 30 5.58 19.46 9.75
CA ARG A 30 4.80 19.17 10.97
C ARG A 30 3.87 20.32 11.36
N LYS A 31 4.37 21.56 11.35
CA LYS A 31 3.56 22.76 11.62
C LYS A 31 2.46 22.96 10.60
N ARG A 32 2.75 22.77 9.31
CA ARG A 32 1.76 22.87 8.22
C ARG A 32 0.66 21.82 8.38
N LEU A 33 1.03 20.56 8.62
CA LEU A 33 0.08 19.48 8.84
C LEU A 33 -0.81 19.76 10.06
N LEU A 34 -0.24 20.25 11.16
CA LEU A 34 -1.01 20.64 12.34
C LEU A 34 -1.96 21.80 12.06
N ALA A 35 -1.54 22.80 11.29
CA ALA A 35 -2.39 23.93 10.90
C ALA A 35 -3.56 23.46 10.02
N ASN A 36 -3.27 22.64 9.01
CA ASN A 36 -4.28 22.03 8.14
C ASN A 36 -5.24 21.13 8.92
N PHE A 37 -4.74 20.40 9.91
CA PHE A 37 -5.59 19.59 10.78
C PHE A 37 -6.56 20.48 11.57
N LYS A 38 -6.10 21.57 12.19
CA LYS A 38 -6.96 22.49 12.97
C LYS A 38 -8.10 23.11 12.15
N THR A 39 -7.89 23.34 10.86
CA THR A 39 -8.93 23.86 9.95
C THR A 39 -9.78 22.77 9.31
N SER A 40 -9.39 21.50 9.44
CA SER A 40 -10.09 20.38 8.80
C SER A 40 -11.40 20.02 9.49
N GLN A 41 -12.27 19.35 8.73
CA GLN A 41 -13.49 18.76 9.25
C GLN A 41 -13.20 17.70 10.34
N THR A 42 -12.11 16.97 10.21
CA THR A 42 -11.66 15.95 11.17
C THR A 42 -11.47 16.55 12.56
N HIS A 43 -10.83 17.72 12.67
CA HIS A 43 -10.67 18.42 13.93
C HIS A 43 -12.02 18.89 14.52
N SER A 44 -12.93 19.36 13.67
CA SER A 44 -14.29 19.74 14.11
C SER A 44 -15.08 18.55 14.64
N ASN A 45 -14.99 17.40 13.95
CA ASN A 45 -15.61 16.15 14.37
C ASN A 45 -15.01 15.62 15.68
N LEU A 46 -13.69 15.70 15.83
CA LEU A 46 -12.98 15.35 17.06
C LEU A 46 -13.46 16.22 18.23
N LEU A 47 -13.54 17.53 18.03
CA LEU A 47 -14.00 18.48 19.05
C LEU A 47 -15.44 18.20 19.45
N LEU A 48 -16.32 17.90 18.49
CA LEU A 48 -17.71 17.55 18.76
C LEU A 48 -17.81 16.26 19.58
N LYS A 49 -17.07 15.22 19.19
CA LYS A 49 -17.06 13.94 19.93
C LYS A 49 -16.52 14.12 21.36
N LEU A 50 -15.48 14.95 21.55
CA LEU A 50 -14.98 15.32 22.88
C LEU A 50 -16.04 16.03 23.72
N LYS A 51 -16.74 17.02 23.15
CA LYS A 51 -17.82 17.73 23.86
C LYS A 51 -18.92 16.78 24.32
N LEU A 52 -19.42 15.94 23.42
CA LEU A 52 -20.47 14.96 23.75
C LEU A 52 -20.04 13.98 24.84
N MET A 53 -18.80 13.51 24.79
CA MET A 53 -18.25 12.61 25.81
C MET A 53 -18.15 13.31 27.17
N VAL A 54 -17.66 14.55 27.21
CA VAL A 54 -17.55 15.33 28.46
C VAL A 54 -18.94 15.63 29.02
N GLU A 55 -19.89 16.04 28.20
CA GLU A 55 -21.28 16.28 28.61
C GLU A 55 -21.94 15.02 29.17
N SER A 56 -21.73 13.87 28.51
CA SER A 56 -22.22 12.57 29.00
C SER A 56 -21.65 12.24 30.38
N LYS A 57 -20.35 12.48 30.60
CA LYS A 57 -19.70 12.24 31.89
C LYS A 57 -20.16 13.21 32.98
N ILE A 58 -20.39 14.48 32.66
CA ILE A 58 -20.95 15.46 33.61
C ILE A 58 -22.37 15.07 34.02
N LYS A 59 -23.19 14.57 33.08
CA LYS A 59 -24.54 14.06 33.38
C LYS A 59 -24.49 12.83 34.30
N ALA A 60 -23.50 11.95 34.10
CA ALA A 60 -23.32 10.76 34.93
C ALA A 60 -22.76 11.08 36.33
N ASP A 61 -21.81 12.01 36.45
CA ASP A 61 -21.23 12.47 37.71
C ASP A 61 -21.07 14.00 37.72
N PRO A 62 -22.08 14.74 38.22
CA PRO A 62 -22.02 16.20 38.32
C PRO A 62 -20.92 16.71 39.25
N SER A 63 -20.43 15.89 40.18
CA SER A 63 -19.37 16.26 41.12
C SER A 63 -18.04 16.55 40.42
N ILE A 64 -17.86 16.07 39.18
CA ILE A 64 -16.69 16.37 38.35
C ILE A 64 -16.50 17.87 38.17
N LEU A 65 -17.60 18.63 38.04
CA LEU A 65 -17.56 20.10 37.90
C LEU A 65 -17.04 20.80 39.15
N MET A 66 -17.14 20.16 40.32
CA MET A 66 -16.62 20.69 41.58
C MET A 66 -15.13 20.38 41.78
N LYS A 67 -14.52 19.55 40.92
CA LYS A 67 -13.09 19.23 40.96
C LYS A 67 -12.30 20.34 40.26
N ASN A 68 -11.06 20.55 40.72
CA ASN A 68 -10.13 21.50 40.08
C ASN A 68 -9.97 21.20 38.57
N LYS A 69 -9.91 22.26 37.75
CA LYS A 69 -9.80 22.18 36.29
C LYS A 69 -8.73 21.19 35.81
N GLY A 70 -7.56 21.17 36.45
CA GLY A 70 -6.47 20.24 36.12
C GLY A 70 -6.78 18.77 36.44
N LYS A 71 -7.42 18.49 37.58
CA LYS A 71 -7.83 17.13 37.96
C LYS A 71 -8.91 16.59 37.02
N MET A 72 -9.84 17.46 36.62
CA MET A 72 -10.86 17.13 35.64
C MET A 72 -10.26 16.81 34.26
N ALA A 73 -9.33 17.64 33.77
CA ALA A 73 -8.66 17.40 32.50
C ALA A 73 -7.91 16.07 32.50
N ALA A 74 -7.23 15.72 33.60
CA ALA A 74 -6.53 14.46 33.74
C ALA A 74 -7.47 13.24 33.72
N LEU A 75 -8.65 13.34 34.38
CA LEU A 75 -9.66 12.27 34.35
C LEU A 75 -10.21 12.05 32.93
N ILE A 76 -10.54 13.14 32.24
CA ILE A 76 -11.04 13.10 30.85
C ILE A 76 -9.95 12.51 29.93
N GLN A 77 -8.69 12.91 30.09
CA GLN A 77 -7.58 12.38 29.32
C GLN A 77 -7.36 10.88 29.57
N GLY A 78 -7.40 10.46 30.84
CA GLY A 78 -7.28 9.04 31.20
C GLY A 78 -8.37 8.20 30.55
N GLU A 79 -9.61 8.70 30.52
CA GLU A 79 -10.74 8.03 29.88
C GLU A 79 -10.59 7.94 28.35
N ILE A 80 -10.10 8.99 27.70
CA ILE A 80 -9.83 9.00 26.25
C ILE A 80 -8.81 7.93 25.86
N ILE A 81 -7.78 7.74 26.70
CA ILE A 81 -6.69 6.79 26.47
C ILE A 81 -7.10 5.37 26.86
N SER A 82 -7.94 5.22 27.90
CA SER A 82 -8.32 3.91 28.47
C SER A 82 -9.48 3.23 27.76
N ASN A 83 -10.25 3.93 26.92
CA ASN A 83 -11.47 3.41 26.30
C ASN A 83 -11.22 2.39 25.18
N ASN A 84 -10.61 1.24 25.49
CA ASN A 84 -10.39 0.11 24.57
C ASN A 84 -11.67 -0.55 24.01
N SER A 85 -12.87 -0.10 24.42
CA SER A 85 -14.15 -0.74 24.10
C SER A 85 -14.94 0.08 23.08
N GLY A 86 -14.54 0.01 21.81
CA GLY A 86 -15.49 0.07 20.69
C GLY A 86 -15.50 1.30 19.77
N SER A 87 -14.91 2.44 20.15
CA SER A 87 -14.51 3.48 19.18
C SER A 87 -13.54 4.46 19.83
N ASN A 88 -12.22 4.28 19.64
CA ASN A 88 -11.28 5.24 20.17
C ASN A 88 -11.53 6.56 19.44
N ILE A 89 -11.71 7.63 20.19
CA ILE A 89 -11.80 8.97 19.61
C ILE A 89 -10.54 9.32 18.79
N LEU A 90 -9.42 8.67 19.12
CA LEU A 90 -8.14 8.75 18.42
C LEU A 90 -8.16 8.05 17.05
N ASP A 91 -9.00 7.04 16.82
CA ASP A 91 -9.07 6.33 15.54
C ASP A 91 -9.45 7.28 14.38
N ILE A 92 -10.25 8.32 14.67
CA ILE A 92 -10.61 9.35 13.70
C ILE A 92 -9.38 10.13 13.25
N VAL A 93 -8.47 10.40 14.18
CA VAL A 93 -7.21 11.11 13.92
C VAL A 93 -6.22 10.19 13.21
N ASP A 94 -6.14 8.93 13.62
CA ASP A 94 -5.24 7.94 13.01
C ASP A 94 -5.59 7.69 11.55
N LYS A 95 -6.89 7.59 11.22
CA LYS A 95 -7.35 7.51 9.83
C LYS A 95 -6.98 8.75 9.01
N ASP A 96 -7.16 9.95 9.58
CA ASP A 96 -6.80 11.20 8.91
C ASP A 96 -5.29 11.30 8.65
N ILE A 97 -4.47 10.86 9.62
CA ILE A 97 -3.01 10.74 9.47
C ILE A 97 -2.69 9.75 8.35
N GLN A 98 -3.33 8.59 8.35
CA GLN A 98 -3.08 7.57 7.34
C GLN A 98 -3.40 8.11 5.94
N GLU A 99 -4.59 8.67 5.73
CA GLU A 99 -5.01 9.18 4.42
C GLU A 99 -4.17 10.38 3.94
N LYS A 100 -3.87 11.34 4.82
CA LYS A 100 -3.21 12.59 4.41
C LYS A 100 -1.69 12.54 4.43
N ILE A 101 -1.09 11.59 5.15
CA ILE A 101 0.36 11.51 5.33
C ILE A 101 0.90 10.20 4.78
N ILE A 102 0.39 9.05 5.25
CA ILE A 102 0.98 7.74 4.94
C ILE A 102 0.61 7.29 3.52
N ASP A 103 -0.63 7.50 3.12
CA ASP A 103 -1.17 7.04 1.84
C ASP A 103 -1.27 8.17 0.81
N SER A 104 -0.96 9.41 1.21
CA SER A 104 -1.08 10.59 0.35
C SER A 104 0.04 10.65 -0.70
N PRO A 105 -0.29 10.51 -2.00
CA PRO A 105 0.71 10.60 -3.06
C PRO A 105 1.29 12.02 -3.16
N GLU A 106 0.48 13.04 -2.96
CA GLU A 106 0.92 14.45 -3.01
C GLU A 106 1.93 14.76 -1.90
N PHE A 107 1.70 14.23 -0.69
CA PHE A 107 2.62 14.39 0.42
C PHE A 107 3.95 13.71 0.11
N HIS A 108 3.92 12.47 -0.39
CA HIS A 108 5.11 11.74 -0.78
C HIS A 108 5.89 12.43 -1.90
N ASP A 109 5.22 12.99 -2.90
CA ASP A 109 5.89 13.67 -4.00
C ASP A 109 6.56 14.97 -3.53
N SER A 110 5.90 15.74 -2.68
CA SER A 110 6.51 16.92 -2.06
C SER A 110 7.76 16.56 -1.24
N LEU A 111 7.70 15.48 -0.46
CA LEU A 111 8.80 15.00 0.37
C LEU A 111 9.95 14.44 -0.49
N LYS A 112 9.66 13.74 -1.59
CA LYS A 112 10.67 13.30 -2.56
C LYS A 112 11.41 14.48 -3.18
N VAL A 113 10.70 15.54 -3.58
CA VAL A 113 11.32 16.75 -4.15
C VAL A 113 12.26 17.39 -3.14
N GLU A 114 11.82 17.56 -1.89
CA GLU A 114 12.65 18.12 -0.83
C GLU A 114 13.89 17.25 -0.53
N LEU A 115 13.73 15.92 -0.49
CA LEU A 115 14.85 15.00 -0.29
C LEU A 115 15.83 14.98 -1.48
N LYS A 116 15.33 15.09 -2.72
CA LYS A 116 16.17 15.25 -3.92
C LYS A 116 17.00 16.53 -3.84
N ASP A 117 16.40 17.65 -3.41
CA ASP A 117 17.11 18.92 -3.22
C ASP A 117 18.17 18.84 -2.11
N ILE A 118 17.85 18.20 -0.98
CA ILE A 118 18.83 17.95 0.09
C ILE A 118 19.98 17.08 -0.41
N ARG A 119 19.67 16.02 -1.15
CA ARG A 119 20.69 15.15 -1.74
C ARG A 119 21.59 15.93 -2.70
N ARG A 120 21.00 16.77 -3.54
CA ARG A 120 21.72 17.65 -4.47
C ARG A 120 22.69 18.58 -3.73
N LYS A 121 22.19 19.31 -2.73
CA LYS A 121 23.00 20.21 -1.89
C LYS A 121 24.13 19.48 -1.18
N ALA A 122 23.86 18.26 -0.69
CA ALA A 122 24.88 17.42 -0.06
C ALA A 122 25.94 16.89 -1.04
N LEU A 123 25.61 16.72 -2.33
CA LEU A 123 26.57 16.34 -3.38
C LEU A 123 27.33 17.55 -3.97
N GLY A 124 27.01 18.77 -3.56
CA GLY A 124 27.64 19.98 -4.10
C GLY A 124 27.30 20.25 -5.57
N ILE A 125 26.22 19.66 -6.10
CA ILE A 125 25.77 19.89 -7.47
C ILE A 125 25.18 21.31 -7.54
N SER A 126 25.71 22.14 -8.43
CA SER A 126 25.24 23.51 -8.66
C SER A 126 23.79 23.55 -9.15
N ASP A 127 23.08 24.64 -8.87
CA ASP A 127 21.71 24.86 -9.32
C ASP A 127 21.59 24.76 -10.86
N GLU A 128 22.64 25.14 -11.61
CA GLU A 128 22.68 25.09 -13.08
C GLU A 128 22.77 23.66 -13.64
N ASP A 129 23.57 22.78 -13.02
CA ASP A 129 23.75 21.39 -13.47
C ASP A 129 22.50 20.56 -13.15
N TYR A 130 21.82 20.87 -12.05
CA TYR A 130 20.57 20.22 -11.70
C TYR A 130 19.41 20.65 -12.59
N ALA A 131 19.34 21.93 -12.98
CA ALA A 131 18.34 22.39 -13.93
C ALA A 131 18.50 21.67 -15.28
N LYS A 132 19.73 21.48 -15.76
CA LYS A 132 20.01 20.69 -16.97
C LYS A 132 19.59 19.22 -16.83
N GLN A 133 19.91 18.57 -15.71
CA GLN A 133 19.48 17.19 -15.47
C GLN A 133 17.95 17.06 -15.36
N LEU A 134 17.28 18.03 -14.75
CA LEU A 134 15.83 18.03 -14.61
C LEU A 134 15.12 18.22 -15.96
N ASP A 135 15.67 19.07 -16.84
CA ASP A 135 15.18 19.26 -18.21
C ASP A 135 15.41 18.03 -19.09
N GLU A 136 16.55 17.35 -18.94
CA GLU A 136 16.84 16.09 -19.62
C GLU A 136 15.93 14.95 -19.13
N GLU A 137 15.72 14.83 -17.82
CA GLU A 137 14.80 13.85 -17.23
C GLU A 137 13.35 14.12 -17.66
N ALA A 138 12.94 15.39 -17.70
CA ALA A 138 11.60 15.79 -18.16
C ALA A 138 11.39 15.52 -19.67
N LYS A 139 12.42 15.73 -20.50
CA LYS A 139 12.38 15.37 -21.92
C LYS A 139 12.28 13.86 -22.11
N ALA A 140 13.10 13.09 -21.40
CA ALA A 140 13.08 11.63 -21.47
C ALA A 140 11.73 11.05 -21.01
N GLN A 141 11.16 11.57 -19.93
CA GLN A 141 9.84 11.13 -19.45
C GLN A 141 8.72 11.48 -20.44
N LYS A 142 8.77 12.65 -21.09
CA LYS A 142 7.80 13.00 -22.14
C LYS A 142 7.89 12.05 -23.34
N GLU A 143 9.11 11.75 -23.79
CA GLU A 143 9.33 10.85 -24.91
C GLU A 143 8.88 9.42 -24.61
N GLU A 144 9.14 8.92 -23.39
CA GLU A 144 8.67 7.61 -22.96
C GLU A 144 7.14 7.55 -22.84
N ALA A 145 6.52 8.60 -22.32
CA ALA A 145 5.06 8.71 -22.23
C ALA A 145 4.41 8.74 -23.61
N GLU A 146 4.98 9.49 -24.56
CA GLU A 146 4.51 9.53 -25.94
C GLU A 146 4.66 8.16 -26.62
N ARG A 147 5.79 7.47 -26.39
CA ARG A 147 6.02 6.12 -26.93
C ARG A 147 5.00 5.11 -26.38
N LYS A 148 4.70 5.14 -25.08
CA LYS A 148 3.65 4.30 -24.47
C LYS A 148 2.27 4.64 -25.01
N GLN A 149 1.95 5.91 -25.20
CA GLN A 149 0.66 6.31 -25.79
C GLN A 149 0.53 5.83 -27.24
N ARG A 150 1.59 5.93 -28.05
CA ARG A 150 1.59 5.37 -29.42
C ARG A 150 1.40 3.87 -29.42
N GLU A 151 2.10 3.15 -28.55
CA GLU A 151 1.96 1.69 -28.45
C GLU A 151 0.55 1.27 -27.99
N GLN A 152 -0.06 2.02 -27.06
CA GLN A 152 -1.45 1.78 -26.64
C GLN A 152 -2.44 2.09 -27.76
N ALA A 153 -2.28 3.20 -28.47
CA ALA A 153 -3.12 3.57 -29.60
C ALA A 153 -3.02 2.54 -30.74
N GLU A 154 -1.81 2.02 -31.01
CA GLU A 154 -1.58 0.96 -31.99
C GLU A 154 -2.24 -0.36 -31.55
N LYS A 155 -2.13 -0.75 -30.27
CA LYS A 155 -2.83 -1.91 -29.72
C LYS A 155 -4.35 -1.76 -29.82
N GLU A 156 -4.91 -0.58 -29.56
CA GLU A 156 -6.35 -0.32 -29.72
C GLU A 156 -6.79 -0.39 -31.20
N LEU A 157 -5.99 0.15 -32.13
CA LEU A 157 -6.26 0.06 -33.56
C LEU A 157 -6.19 -1.39 -34.05
N ALA A 158 -5.19 -2.15 -33.60
CA ALA A 158 -5.06 -3.57 -33.90
C ALA A 158 -6.23 -4.39 -33.31
N TYR A 159 -6.68 -4.07 -32.09
CA TYR A 159 -7.84 -4.69 -31.48
C TYR A 159 -9.12 -4.40 -32.28
N LYS A 160 -9.35 -3.15 -32.70
CA LYS A 160 -10.50 -2.75 -33.53
C LYS A 160 -10.47 -3.40 -34.92
N ASN A 161 -9.30 -3.51 -35.55
CA ASN A 161 -9.15 -4.19 -36.84
C ASN A 161 -9.40 -5.70 -36.74
N ASN A 162 -8.85 -6.37 -35.73
CA ASN A 162 -9.12 -7.79 -35.50
C ASN A 162 -10.59 -8.09 -35.16
N PHE A 163 -11.31 -7.15 -34.55
CA PHE A 163 -12.75 -7.27 -34.30
C PHE A 163 -13.58 -7.19 -35.60
N LYS A 164 -13.24 -6.28 -36.52
CA LYS A 164 -13.89 -6.18 -37.84
C LYS A 164 -13.62 -7.40 -38.73
N VAL A 165 -12.40 -7.94 -38.69
CA VAL A 165 -12.05 -9.15 -39.47
C VAL A 165 -12.80 -10.38 -38.94
N LYS A 166 -13.00 -10.53 -37.63
CA LYS A 166 -13.81 -11.61 -37.04
C LYS A 166 -15.31 -11.53 -37.40
N GLN A 167 -15.86 -10.34 -37.64
CA GLN A 167 -17.24 -10.19 -38.10
C GLN A 167 -17.43 -10.58 -39.58
N LEU A 168 -16.39 -10.39 -40.41
CA LEU A 168 -16.43 -10.74 -41.83
C LEU A 168 -16.04 -12.21 -42.12
N ALA A 169 -15.23 -12.82 -41.23
CA ALA A 169 -14.79 -14.21 -41.35
C ALA A 169 -15.74 -15.23 -40.68
N ALA A 170 -16.82 -14.77 -40.03
CA ALA A 170 -17.85 -15.66 -39.50
C ALA A 170 -18.77 -16.12 -40.66
N PRO A 171 -18.82 -17.41 -41.01
CA PRO A 171 -19.81 -17.89 -41.97
C PRO A 171 -21.22 -17.64 -41.41
N PRO A 172 -22.22 -17.32 -42.25
CA PRO A 172 -23.59 -17.09 -41.78
C PRO A 172 -24.07 -18.35 -41.06
N ARG A 173 -24.20 -18.27 -39.73
CA ARG A 173 -24.80 -19.34 -38.94
C ARG A 173 -26.26 -19.40 -39.34
N GLN A 174 -26.61 -20.35 -40.21
CA GLN A 174 -27.99 -20.74 -40.43
C GLN A 174 -28.62 -21.07 -39.07
N ALA A 175 -29.56 -20.24 -38.65
CA ALA A 175 -30.31 -20.43 -37.42
C ALA A 175 -31.08 -21.76 -37.54
N ARG A 176 -30.59 -22.81 -36.87
CA ARG A 176 -31.35 -24.04 -36.74
C ARG A 176 -32.48 -23.78 -35.74
N PRO A 177 -33.74 -24.10 -36.08
CA PRO A 177 -34.85 -23.91 -35.16
C PRO A 177 -34.64 -24.73 -33.88
N PRO A 178 -35.13 -24.25 -32.72
CA PRO A 178 -34.97 -24.93 -31.46
C PRO A 178 -35.60 -26.33 -31.51
N ARG A 179 -34.80 -27.36 -31.22
CA ARG A 179 -35.28 -28.74 -31.08
C ARG A 179 -35.97 -28.88 -29.73
N PHE A 180 -37.28 -29.09 -29.74
CA PHE A 180 -38.02 -29.55 -28.57
C PHE A 180 -37.66 -31.01 -28.28
N ASN A 181 -37.04 -31.28 -27.13
CA ASN A 181 -36.82 -32.63 -26.63
C ASN A 181 -38.09 -33.10 -25.91
N LEU A 182 -38.92 -33.91 -26.58
CA LEU A 182 -39.93 -34.71 -25.89
C LEU A 182 -39.26 -35.98 -25.33
N PRO A 183 -39.47 -36.34 -24.06
CA PRO A 183 -38.91 -37.56 -23.50
C PRO A 183 -39.68 -38.78 -24.04
N THR A 184 -39.10 -39.48 -25.01
CA THR A 184 -39.54 -40.83 -25.39
C THR A 184 -39.07 -41.83 -24.33
N ARG A 185 -40.07 -42.43 -23.68
CA ARG A 185 -40.01 -43.54 -22.72
C ARG A 185 -38.96 -44.61 -23.09
N GLU A 186 -38.21 -45.01 -22.07
CA GLU A 186 -37.34 -46.18 -22.05
C GLU A 186 -38.09 -47.45 -22.49
N ARG A 187 -37.50 -48.15 -23.46
CA ARG A 187 -37.70 -49.58 -23.65
C ARG A 187 -36.42 -50.22 -24.17
N ASP A 188 -35.86 -51.04 -23.29
CA ASP A 188 -35.25 -52.34 -23.54
C ASP A 188 -34.14 -52.49 -24.60
N SER A 189 -32.99 -52.92 -24.04
CA SER A 189 -32.32 -54.20 -24.36
C SER A 189 -31.12 -54.22 -25.33
N TYR A 190 -30.02 -54.73 -24.74
CA TYR A 190 -29.10 -55.72 -25.31
C TYR A 190 -28.26 -55.37 -26.55
N ARG A 191 -26.95 -55.17 -26.31
CA ARG A 191 -25.80 -55.99 -26.79
C ARG A 191 -24.58 -55.12 -27.11
N GLY A 192 -23.40 -55.66 -26.79
CA GLY A 192 -22.26 -55.54 -27.72
C GLY A 192 -20.98 -54.92 -27.19
N ARG A 193 -20.26 -55.72 -26.40
CA ARG A 193 -18.83 -55.64 -26.09
C ARG A 193 -17.93 -55.70 -27.34
N ALA A 194 -16.91 -54.85 -27.41
CA ALA A 194 -15.49 -55.12 -27.79
C ALA A 194 -14.87 -53.86 -28.47
N ASN A 195 -13.83 -53.19 -27.96
CA ASN A 195 -12.46 -53.56 -27.56
C ASN A 195 -11.40 -53.38 -28.69
N ASN A 196 -10.24 -52.84 -28.30
CA ASN A 196 -8.94 -52.59 -29.00
C ASN A 196 -8.68 -51.08 -29.26
N GLY A 197 -7.72 -50.40 -28.63
CA GLY A 197 -6.29 -50.73 -28.34
C GLY A 197 -5.44 -50.02 -29.41
N ARG A 198 -4.37 -49.23 -29.19
CA ARG A 198 -3.16 -49.26 -28.34
C ARG A 198 -2.43 -47.89 -28.56
N HIS A 199 -1.78 -47.21 -27.60
CA HIS A 199 -0.50 -47.46 -26.88
C HIS A 199 0.76 -46.95 -27.62
N THR A 200 1.45 -45.97 -27.01
CA THR A 200 2.94 -45.73 -27.02
C THR A 200 3.27 -44.93 -25.74
N ASP A 201 3.85 -45.53 -24.69
CA ASP A 201 5.29 -45.52 -24.29
C ASP A 201 5.84 -44.13 -23.93
N ARG A 202 6.09 -43.77 -22.66
CA ARG A 202 7.07 -44.23 -21.64
C ARG A 202 8.48 -43.66 -21.87
N TYR A 203 8.86 -42.68 -21.04
CA TYR A 203 10.24 -42.44 -20.61
C TYR A 203 10.27 -42.14 -19.11
N GLU A 204 11.22 -42.78 -18.43
CA GLU A 204 11.37 -42.83 -16.98
C GLU A 204 12.17 -41.65 -16.41
N ARG A 205 11.96 -41.46 -15.10
CA ARG A 205 12.56 -40.49 -14.17
C ARG A 205 13.91 -41.02 -13.65
N PRO A 206 14.80 -40.18 -13.10
CA PRO A 206 14.92 -40.07 -11.63
C PRO A 206 15.18 -38.60 -11.20
N GLY A 207 14.85 -38.07 -10.02
CA GLY A 207 14.91 -38.64 -8.67
C GLY A 207 16.17 -38.13 -7.96
N SER A 208 16.15 -36.92 -7.38
CA SER A 208 17.15 -36.50 -6.38
C SER A 208 16.52 -35.65 -5.27
N SER A 209 16.70 -36.17 -4.06
CA SER A 209 16.38 -35.68 -2.73
C SER A 209 17.21 -34.47 -2.30
N GLN A 210 16.61 -33.54 -1.56
CA GLN A 210 17.35 -32.65 -0.66
C GLN A 210 16.68 -32.63 0.71
N GLN A 211 17.32 -33.29 1.66
CA GLN A 211 17.06 -33.27 3.09
C GLN A 211 17.31 -31.87 3.64
N TRP A 212 16.41 -31.39 4.48
CA TRP A 212 16.64 -30.29 5.40
C TRP A 212 16.92 -30.90 6.78
N SER A 213 18.18 -30.80 7.21
CA SER A 213 18.59 -31.00 8.59
C SER A 213 19.26 -29.71 9.05
N HIS A 214 18.67 -29.04 10.05
CA HIS A 214 19.39 -28.11 10.90
C HIS A 214 18.79 -28.15 12.31
N ASP A 215 19.52 -28.86 13.16
CA ASP A 215 19.76 -28.65 14.59
C ASP A 215 18.88 -27.66 15.37
N ASP A 216 17.89 -28.19 16.09
CA ASP A 216 17.40 -27.59 17.33
C ASP A 216 18.32 -27.98 18.50
N ARG A 217 19.35 -27.17 18.71
CA ARG A 217 19.99 -27.02 20.01
C ARG A 217 19.33 -25.87 20.74
N ASN A 218 18.57 -26.15 21.79
CA ASN A 218 18.69 -25.40 23.03
C ASN A 218 18.11 -26.19 24.21
N GLY A 219 19.04 -26.61 25.07
CA GLY A 219 18.78 -27.36 26.27
C GLY A 219 18.04 -26.52 27.31
N ARG A 220 17.01 -27.12 27.88
CA ARG A 220 16.52 -26.82 29.22
C ARG A 220 17.47 -27.43 30.24
N PRO A 221 17.98 -26.68 31.23
CA PRO A 221 18.34 -27.26 32.51
C PRO A 221 17.15 -27.20 33.48
N SER A 222 16.98 -28.34 34.14
CA SER A 222 16.08 -28.61 35.26
C SER A 222 16.66 -28.05 36.57
N SER A 223 15.78 -27.53 37.43
CA SER A 223 15.75 -27.62 38.90
C SER A 223 17.02 -27.35 39.73
N SER A 224 16.94 -26.36 40.65
CA SER A 224 16.85 -26.60 42.11
C SER A 224 17.16 -25.35 42.97
N HIS A 225 16.34 -25.14 44.01
CA HIS A 225 16.65 -24.59 45.35
C HIS A 225 17.25 -23.18 45.57
N MET A 226 16.48 -22.27 46.19
CA MET A 226 16.72 -21.75 47.56
C MET A 226 15.70 -20.65 48.00
N MET A 227 15.24 -20.76 49.25
CA MET A 227 14.71 -19.72 50.19
C MET A 227 13.39 -19.03 49.77
N TYR A 228 12.28 -19.04 50.52
CA TYR A 228 12.00 -19.08 51.96
C TYR A 228 10.76 -19.95 52.25
#